data_AF-A0A519RD70-F1
#
_entry.id   AF-A0A519RD70-F1
#
_cell.length_a   1.000
_cell.length_b   1.000
_cell.length_c   1.000
_cell.angle_alpha   90.00
_cell.angle_beta   90.00
_cell.angle_gamma   90.00
#
_symmetry.space_group_name_H-M   'P 1'
#
loop_
_entity.id
_entity.type
_entity.pdbx_description
1 polymer ?
#
loop_
_entity_poly.entity_id
_entity_poly.type
_entity_poly.pdbx_seq_one_letter_code
_entity_poly.pdbx_strand_id
1 'polypeptide(L)'
;MKIQKIRGQKRRSKNIQDWIDANLIYNKSYFFKNNRDYCEVLVHPWCDISIINSAIPEPRRKNRRKIIAGLLDIYESWKAELDTLTKDYYLKIWLFEPYISKS
;
A
#
# COMPACT_ATOMS: atom_id res chain seq x y z
N MET A 1 -6.54 17.37 -19.29
CA MET A 1 -7.05 17.33 -17.89
C MET A 1 -6.05 18.04 -16.98
N LYS A 2 -6.47 18.97 -16.11
CA LYS A 2 -5.55 19.70 -15.21
C LYS A 2 -4.97 18.75 -14.15
N ILE A 3 -3.72 18.90 -13.72
CA ILE A 3 -3.14 18.09 -12.63
C ILE A 3 -3.36 18.81 -11.29
N GLN A 4 -3.92 18.11 -10.30
CA GLN A 4 -4.13 18.67 -8.97
C GLN A 4 -2.81 18.84 -8.22
N LYS A 5 -2.68 19.95 -7.47
CA LYS A 5 -1.56 20.14 -6.54
C LYS A 5 -1.87 19.46 -5.22
N ILE A 6 -1.10 18.42 -4.87
CA ILE A 6 -1.21 17.78 -3.56
C ILE A 6 -0.55 18.64 -2.48
N ARG A 7 -1.36 19.08 -1.50
CA ARG A 7 -0.94 19.89 -0.35
C ARG A 7 -0.77 19.04 0.91
N GLY A 8 -0.07 19.60 1.90
CA GLY A 8 0.07 18.97 3.22
C GLY A 8 0.95 17.72 3.22
N GLN A 9 2.12 17.79 2.58
CA GLN A 9 3.01 16.63 2.37
C GLN A 9 3.38 15.90 3.68
N LYS A 10 3.56 16.64 4.80
CA LYS A 10 3.80 16.05 6.12
C LYS A 10 2.62 15.20 6.61
N ARG A 11 1.39 15.71 6.49
CA ARG A 11 0.17 14.96 6.79
C ARG A 11 0.06 13.72 5.91
N ARG A 12 0.32 13.85 4.60
CA ARG A 12 0.28 12.69 3.68
C ARG A 12 1.33 11.63 4.02
N SER A 13 2.52 12.05 4.44
CA SER A 13 3.56 11.14 4.92
C SER A 13 3.16 10.40 6.21
N LYS A 14 2.38 11.06 7.08
CA LYS A 14 1.76 10.40 8.25
C LYS A 14 0.70 9.38 7.81
N ASN A 15 -0.21 9.74 6.90
CA ASN A 15 -1.21 8.79 6.39
C ASN A 15 -0.57 7.53 5.77
N ILE A 16 0.58 7.66 5.11
CA ILE A 16 1.34 6.50 4.63
C ILE A 16 1.79 5.64 5.82
N GLN A 17 2.26 6.25 6.92
CA GLN A 17 2.63 5.50 8.12
C GLN A 17 1.42 4.77 8.70
N ASP A 18 0.30 5.48 8.87
CA ASP A 18 -0.92 4.91 9.44
C ASP A 18 -1.41 3.72 8.59
N TRP A 19 -1.28 3.80 7.26
CA TRP A 19 -1.55 2.68 6.35
C TRP A 19 -0.56 1.52 6.52
N ILE A 20 0.74 1.77 6.67
CA ILE A 20 1.74 0.72 6.95
C ILE A 20 1.39 0.00 8.25
N ASP A 21 1.23 0.76 9.33
CA ASP A 21 1.00 0.22 10.67
C ASP A 21 -0.28 -0.63 10.73
N ALA A 22 -1.32 -0.25 9.99
CA ALA A 22 -2.57 -1.00 9.87
C ALA A 22 -2.43 -2.33 9.11
N ASN A 23 -1.42 -2.48 8.25
CA ASN A 23 -1.20 -3.67 7.42
C ASN A 23 -0.01 -4.52 7.87
N LEU A 24 0.75 -4.10 8.88
CA LEU A 24 1.85 -4.91 9.43
C LEU A 24 1.35 -6.20 10.09
N ILE A 25 0.15 -6.19 10.67
CA ILE A 25 -0.44 -7.37 11.32
C ILE A 25 -1.11 -8.24 10.26
N TYR A 26 -0.64 -9.47 10.07
CA TYR A 26 -1.21 -10.37 9.08
C TYR A 26 -2.52 -11.00 9.57
N ASN A 27 -3.59 -10.89 8.78
CA ASN A 27 -4.90 -11.40 9.16
C ASN A 27 -5.08 -12.88 8.78
N LYS A 28 -4.47 -13.77 9.59
CA LYS A 28 -4.57 -15.23 9.39
C LYS A 28 -6.02 -15.73 9.28
N SER A 29 -6.93 -15.16 10.06
CA SER A 29 -8.35 -15.56 10.06
C SER A 29 -9.00 -15.30 8.70
N TYR A 30 -8.75 -14.11 8.12
CA TYR A 30 -9.24 -13.76 6.80
C TYR A 30 -8.60 -14.64 5.71
N PHE A 31 -7.28 -14.86 5.78
CA PHE A 31 -6.59 -15.74 4.85
C PHE A 31 -7.13 -17.17 4.85
N PHE A 32 -7.25 -17.82 6.00
CA PHE A 32 -7.75 -19.21 6.08
C PHE A 32 -9.22 -19.34 5.67
N LYS A 33 -10.02 -18.27 5.80
CA LYS A 33 -11.40 -18.26 5.35
C LYS A 33 -11.52 -18.11 3.83
N ASN A 34 -10.69 -17.28 3.21
CA ASN A 34 -10.83 -16.90 1.80
C ASN A 34 -9.79 -17.55 0.88
N ASN A 35 -8.82 -18.28 1.43
CA ASN A 35 -7.63 -18.83 0.76
C ASN A 35 -6.77 -17.77 0.05
N ARG A 36 -6.95 -16.49 0.41
CA ARG A 36 -6.15 -15.37 -0.09
C ARG A 36 -6.28 -14.19 0.87
N ASP A 37 -5.23 -13.40 0.92
CA ASP A 37 -5.20 -12.08 1.51
C ASP A 37 -4.26 -11.20 0.69
N TYR A 38 -4.49 -9.89 0.68
CA TYR A 38 -3.70 -8.94 -0.08
C TYR A 38 -3.77 -7.54 0.53
N CYS A 39 -2.71 -6.77 0.33
CA CYS A 39 -2.62 -5.37 0.77
C CYS A 39 -2.53 -4.47 -0.45
N GLU A 40 -3.54 -3.61 -0.66
CA GLU A 40 -3.52 -2.56 -1.68
C GLU A 40 -2.99 -1.24 -1.09
N VAL A 41 -2.40 -0.39 -1.95
CA VAL A 41 -1.96 0.96 -1.57
C VAL A 41 -3.15 1.92 -1.42
N LEU A 42 -3.88 1.80 -0.29
CA LEU A 42 -5.04 2.64 0.04
C LEU A 42 -4.65 3.93 0.76
N VAL A 43 -3.78 4.73 0.15
CA VAL A 43 -3.27 5.98 0.74
C VAL A 43 -3.90 7.22 0.11
N HIS A 44 -4.75 7.92 0.87
CA HIS A 44 -5.33 9.19 0.44
C HIS A 44 -4.27 10.30 0.25
N PRO A 45 -4.28 11.04 -0.87
CA PRO A 45 -5.34 11.08 -1.87
C PRO A 45 -5.08 10.23 -3.12
N TRP A 46 -4.01 9.43 -3.15
CA TRP A 46 -3.53 8.80 -4.38
C TRP A 46 -4.36 7.58 -4.81
N CYS A 47 -5.13 6.99 -3.89
CA CYS A 47 -6.14 5.99 -4.19
C CYS A 47 -7.53 6.60 -4.52
N ASP A 48 -7.69 7.92 -4.42
CA ASP A 48 -9.00 8.56 -4.62
C ASP A 48 -9.40 8.62 -6.09
N ILE A 49 -10.71 8.56 -6.33
CA ILE A 49 -11.31 8.91 -7.62
C ILE A 49 -11.44 10.42 -7.69
N SER A 50 -10.91 11.04 -8.75
CA SER A 50 -11.08 12.49 -8.94
C SER A 50 -12.52 12.81 -9.33
N ILE A 51 -13.24 13.50 -8.43
CA ILE A 51 -14.64 13.93 -8.64
C ILE A 51 -14.73 15.21 -9.49
N ILE A 52 -13.61 15.94 -9.62
CA ILE A 52 -13.49 17.15 -10.45
C ILE A 52 -12.69 16.83 -11.72
N ASN A 53 -12.83 17.65 -12.77
CA ASN A 53 -12.15 17.48 -14.07
C ASN A 53 -10.62 17.75 -14.00
N SER A 54 -9.94 16.93 -13.21
CA SER A 54 -8.51 17.01 -12.94
C SER A 54 -7.94 15.63 -12.58
N ALA A 55 -6.64 15.44 -12.73
CA ALA A 55 -5.94 14.22 -12.37
C ALA A 55 -5.31 14.37 -11.00
N ILE A 56 -5.43 13.34 -10.16
CA ILE A 56 -4.57 13.19 -8.98
C ILE A 56 -3.20 12.68 -9.48
N PRO A 57 -2.11 13.41 -9.23
CA PRO A 57 -0.79 12.94 -9.64
C PRO A 57 -0.30 11.85 -8.68
N GLU A 58 0.46 10.89 -9.21
CA GLU A 58 1.16 9.88 -8.41
C GLU A 58 2.01 10.50 -7.27
N PRO A 59 2.19 9.78 -6.15
CA PRO A 59 3.11 10.18 -5.11
C PRO A 59 4.52 10.34 -5.70
N ARG A 60 5.23 11.38 -5.27
CA ARG A 60 6.59 11.69 -5.77
C ARG A 60 7.59 11.75 -4.64
N ARG A 61 8.87 11.52 -4.98
CA ARG A 61 10.03 11.70 -4.09
C ARG A 61 9.86 10.92 -2.77
N LYS A 62 9.80 11.62 -1.64
CA LYS A 62 9.77 11.04 -0.29
C LYS A 62 8.57 10.12 -0.07
N ASN A 63 7.38 10.53 -0.52
CA ASN A 63 6.16 9.73 -0.32
C ASN A 63 6.15 8.48 -1.18
N ARG A 64 6.66 8.54 -2.42
CA ARG A 64 6.85 7.35 -3.26
C ARG A 64 7.80 6.35 -2.60
N ARG A 65 8.96 6.82 -2.15
CA ARG A 65 9.93 5.96 -1.44
C ARG A 65 9.33 5.36 -0.17
N LYS A 66 8.52 6.13 0.56
CA LYS A 66 7.88 5.68 1.79
C LYS A 66 6.82 4.59 1.54
N ILE A 67 6.04 4.70 0.47
CA ILE A 67 5.08 3.65 0.08
C ILE A 67 5.83 2.36 -0.28
N ILE A 68 6.88 2.45 -1.11
CA ILE A 68 7.67 1.28 -1.51
C ILE A 68 8.35 0.62 -0.29
N ALA A 69 8.93 1.42 0.61
CA ALA A 69 9.48 0.91 1.87
C ALA A 69 8.40 0.22 2.72
N GLY A 70 7.22 0.83 2.83
CA GLY A 70 6.09 0.23 3.54
C GLY A 70 5.63 -1.11 2.95
N LEU A 71 5.58 -1.24 1.63
CA LEU A 71 5.27 -2.52 0.97
C LEU A 71 6.31 -3.60 1.32
N LEU A 72 7.59 -3.23 1.42
CA LEU A 72 8.64 -4.16 1.86
C LEU A 72 8.47 -4.53 3.34
N ASP A 73 8.18 -3.56 4.21
CA ASP A 73 7.97 -3.81 5.65
C ASP A 73 6.77 -4.76 5.87
N ILE A 74 5.66 -4.54 5.16
CA ILE A 74 4.47 -5.40 5.19
C ILE A 74 4.82 -6.79 4.67
N TYR A 75 5.54 -6.88 3.55
CA TYR A 75 5.96 -8.17 2.97
C TYR A 75 6.80 -8.98 3.96
N GLU A 76 7.81 -8.38 4.59
CA GLU A 76 8.67 -9.09 5.55
C GLU A 76 7.88 -9.50 6.79
N SER A 77 6.96 -8.66 7.28
CA SER A 77 6.08 -9.01 8.40
C SER A 77 5.20 -10.22 8.07
N TRP A 78 4.51 -10.17 6.93
CA TRP A 78 3.64 -11.27 6.49
C TRP A 78 4.43 -12.54 6.22
N LYS A 79 5.62 -12.41 5.61
CA LYS A 79 6.53 -13.54 5.37
C LYS A 79 6.93 -14.20 6.67
N ALA A 80 7.37 -13.43 7.67
CA ALA A 80 7.74 -13.96 8.97
C ALA A 80 6.58 -14.73 9.63
N GLU A 81 5.35 -14.21 9.51
CA GLU A 81 4.17 -14.92 10.01
C GLU A 81 3.80 -16.18 9.20
N LEU A 82 3.96 -16.15 7.88
CA LEU A 82 3.68 -17.28 6.98
C LEU A 82 4.73 -18.38 7.09
N ASP A 83 6.00 -18.04 7.32
CA ASP A 83 7.09 -19.00 7.55
C ASP A 83 6.88 -19.85 8.81
N THR A 84 6.05 -19.38 9.75
CA THR A 84 5.62 -20.20 10.91
C THR A 84 4.61 -21.28 10.53
N LEU A 85 3.99 -21.19 9.35
CA LEU A 85 3.04 -22.18 8.87
C LEU A 85 3.81 -23.31 8.17
N THR A 86 3.46 -24.56 8.47
CA THR A 86 4.05 -25.75 7.83
C THR A 86 3.52 -26.01 6.41
N LYS A 87 2.92 -25.00 5.76
CA LYS A 87 2.27 -25.10 4.46
C LYS A 87 2.95 -24.21 3.44
N ASP A 88 3.01 -24.70 2.21
CA ASP A 88 3.45 -23.89 1.08
C ASP A 88 2.50 -22.70 0.87
N TYR A 89 3.07 -21.54 0.57
CA TYR A 89 2.33 -20.31 0.34
C TYR A 89 2.93 -19.53 -0.83
N TYR A 90 2.14 -18.62 -1.40
CA TYR A 90 2.58 -17.69 -2.42
C TYR A 90 2.50 -16.26 -1.88
N LEU A 91 3.66 -15.61 -1.76
CA LEU A 91 3.75 -14.20 -1.35
C LEU A 91 4.65 -13.44 -2.34
N LYS A 92 4.11 -12.39 -2.96
CA LYS A 92 4.84 -11.47 -3.84
C LYS A 92 4.31 -10.05 -3.71
N ILE A 93 5.18 -9.08 -3.98
CA ILE A 93 4.81 -7.68 -4.18
C ILE A 93 4.55 -7.45 -5.67
N TRP A 94 3.40 -6.90 -6.01
CA TRP A 94 3.04 -6.52 -7.37
C TRP A 94 3.11 -5.00 -7.49
N LEU A 95 4.20 -4.47 -8.03
CA LEU A 95 4.38 -3.02 -8.19
C LEU A 95 3.92 -2.59 -9.59
N PHE A 96 2.91 -1.72 -9.66
CA PHE A 96 2.39 -1.20 -10.92
C PHE A 96 3.08 0.12 -11.29
N GLU A 97 4.18 0.06 -12.03
CA GLU A 97 4.89 1.27 -12.48
C GLU A 97 4.25 1.88 -13.75
N PRO A 98 4.15 3.22 -13.85
CA PRO A 98 4.58 4.23 -12.87
C PRO A 98 3.57 4.54 -11.75
N TYR A 99 2.42 3.86 -11.75
CA TYR A 99 1.26 4.14 -10.89
C TYR A 99 1.27 3.36 -9.58
N ILE A 100 2.28 3.62 -8.75
CA ILE A 100 2.49 2.88 -7.50
C ILE A 100 1.33 3.00 -6.51
N SER A 101 0.43 3.99 -6.66
CA SER A 101 -0.77 4.07 -5.83
C SER A 101 -1.86 3.06 -6.20
N LYS A 102 -1.67 2.29 -7.28
CA LYS A 102 -2.55 1.21 -7.72
C LYS A 102 -1.88 -0.18 -7.60
N SER A 103 -0.80 -0.23 -6.82
CA SER A 103 -0.13 -1.49 -6.46
C SER A 103 -0.85 -2.16 -5.30
#